data_AF-A0A7W0QIJ1-F1
#
_entry.id   AF-A0A7W0QIJ1-F1
#
_cell.length_a   1.000
_cell.length_b   1.000
_cell.length_c   1.000
_cell.angle_alpha   90.00
_cell.angle_beta   90.00
_cell.angle_gamma   90.00
#
_symmetry.space_group_name_H-M   'P 1'
#
loop_
_entity.id
_entity.type
_entity.pdbx_description
1 polymer ?
#
loop_
_entity_poly.entity_id
_entity_poly.type
_entity_poly.pdbx_seq_one_letter_code
_entity_poly.pdbx_strand_id
1 'polypeptide(L)'
;MSDTPSAEATASPPPPPPTPPPSIPAPQPHGQPSGQPWGAPIAGVDAPIGYELPTAGELTPGWQWIVRLTWLAVFIGLMSVWKASRDIGLPTWWLGPFGDPMPLPVSLLPFLVPTAMVMLTFSRSRAMPWFGLVGACAMAGVGVADLSPYPG
;
A
#
# COMPACT_ATOMS: atom_id res chain seq x y z
N MET A 1 -95.59 -16.37 58.21
CA MET A 1 -94.49 -17.31 58.46
C MET A 1 -93.70 -17.37 57.19
N SER A 2 -92.58 -16.65 57.16
CA SER A 2 -91.78 -16.44 55.96
C SER A 2 -90.43 -17.10 56.21
N ASP A 3 -90.15 -18.20 55.50
CA ASP A 3 -88.86 -18.86 55.53
C ASP A 3 -87.84 -18.01 54.75
N THR A 4 -86.70 -17.76 55.42
CA THR A 4 -85.59 -16.97 54.90
C THR A 4 -84.59 -17.93 54.25
N PRO A 5 -84.20 -17.76 52.97
CA PRO A 5 -83.13 -18.58 52.41
C PRO A 5 -81.77 -18.05 52.88
N SER A 6 -81.00 -18.92 53.54
CA SER A 6 -79.59 -18.73 53.86
C SER A 6 -78.78 -18.53 52.58
N ALA A 7 -78.21 -17.34 52.40
CA ALA A 7 -77.25 -17.07 51.35
C ALA A 7 -75.89 -17.69 51.72
N GLU A 8 -75.53 -18.75 51.00
CA GLU A 8 -74.21 -19.37 50.99
C GLU A 8 -73.18 -18.36 50.46
N ALA A 9 -72.30 -17.87 51.34
CA ALA A 9 -71.25 -16.93 50.99
C ALA A 9 -70.19 -17.62 50.13
N THR A 10 -70.32 -17.50 48.82
CA THR A 10 -69.29 -17.92 47.85
C THR A 10 -68.05 -17.04 48.08
N ALA A 11 -66.99 -17.63 48.63
CA ALA A 11 -65.72 -16.95 48.79
C ALA A 11 -65.17 -16.56 47.41
N SER A 12 -64.98 -15.26 47.18
CA SER A 12 -64.36 -14.75 45.95
C SER A 12 -62.94 -15.31 45.77
N PRO A 13 -62.53 -15.73 44.56
CA PRO A 13 -61.16 -16.13 44.29
C PRO A 13 -60.20 -14.94 44.51
N PRO A 14 -58.94 -15.20 44.92
CA PRO A 14 -57.96 -14.14 45.10
C PRO A 14 -57.69 -13.41 43.77
N PRO A 15 -57.40 -12.09 43.80
CA PRO A 15 -57.10 -11.34 42.60
C PRO A 15 -55.85 -11.88 41.90
N PRO A 16 -55.78 -11.81 40.56
CA PRO A 16 -54.58 -12.17 39.83
C PRO A 16 -53.40 -11.27 40.23
N PRO A 17 -52.16 -11.77 40.16
CA PRO A 17 -50.99 -10.96 40.45
C PRO A 17 -50.90 -9.75 39.51
N PRO A 18 -50.34 -8.61 39.96
CA PRO A 18 -50.14 -7.45 39.11
C PRO A 18 -49.23 -7.83 37.94
N THR A 19 -49.59 -7.41 36.73
CA THR A 19 -48.73 -7.55 35.56
C THR A 19 -47.41 -6.80 35.79
N PRO A 20 -46.27 -7.38 35.37
CA PRO A 20 -45.01 -6.65 35.43
C PRO A 20 -45.11 -5.38 34.56
N PRO A 21 -44.44 -4.28 34.94
CA PRO A 21 -44.41 -3.08 34.12
C PRO A 21 -43.83 -3.40 32.73
N PRO A 22 -44.27 -2.69 31.68
CA PRO A 22 -43.66 -2.84 30.36
C PRO A 22 -42.16 -2.59 30.48
N SER A 23 -41.36 -3.57 30.06
CA SER A 23 -39.91 -3.42 30.01
C SER A 23 -39.59 -2.30 29.03
N ILE A 24 -39.15 -1.14 29.54
CA ILE A 24 -38.63 -0.05 28.71
C ILE A 24 -37.42 -0.63 27.97
N PRO A 25 -37.43 -0.71 26.63
CA PRO A 25 -36.24 -1.09 25.89
C PRO A 25 -35.13 -0.09 26.23
N ALA A 26 -33.95 -0.57 26.60
CA ALA A 26 -32.79 0.31 26.75
C ALA A 26 -32.64 1.19 25.50
N PRO A 27 -32.23 2.47 25.63
CA PRO A 27 -31.99 3.32 24.47
C PRO A 27 -31.03 2.61 23.52
N GLN A 28 -31.54 2.15 22.38
CA GLN A 28 -30.69 1.52 21.37
C GLN A 28 -29.86 2.64 20.74
N PRO A 29 -28.52 2.58 20.81
CA PRO A 29 -27.67 3.48 20.03
C PRO A 29 -28.07 3.31 18.58
N HIS A 30 -28.60 4.37 17.97
CA HIS A 30 -29.02 4.34 16.58
C HIS A 30 -27.78 4.06 15.73
N GLY A 31 -27.68 2.85 15.17
CA GLY A 31 -26.75 2.55 14.07
C GLY A 31 -25.59 1.60 14.33
N GLN A 32 -25.76 0.49 15.06
CA GLN A 32 -24.71 -0.55 15.09
C GLN A 32 -25.24 -1.91 14.59
N PRO A 33 -24.95 -2.31 13.34
CA PRO A 33 -25.22 -3.65 12.86
C PRO A 33 -24.46 -4.67 13.72
N SER A 34 -25.21 -5.56 14.38
CA SER A 34 -24.68 -6.66 15.17
C SER A 34 -23.90 -7.62 14.27
N GLY A 35 -22.57 -7.52 14.28
CA GLY A 35 -21.71 -8.52 13.64
C GLY A 35 -20.41 -8.03 13.00
N GLN A 36 -20.15 -6.72 12.94
CA GLN A 36 -18.86 -6.25 12.43
C GLN A 36 -17.79 -6.31 13.53
N PRO A 37 -16.68 -7.06 13.34
CA PRO A 37 -15.49 -6.89 14.14
C PRO A 37 -15.06 -5.43 14.07
N TRP A 38 -14.71 -4.82 15.21
CA TRP A 38 -14.14 -3.48 15.24
C TRP A 38 -12.95 -3.41 14.27
N GLY A 39 -13.12 -2.76 13.11
CA GLY A 39 -12.10 -2.65 12.07
C GLY A 39 -12.33 -3.44 10.77
N ALA A 40 -13.43 -4.20 10.63
CA ALA A 40 -13.78 -4.78 9.33
C ALA A 40 -14.27 -3.68 8.38
N PRO A 41 -13.72 -3.56 7.15
CA PRO A 41 -14.20 -2.58 6.17
C PRO A 41 -15.71 -2.74 5.97
N ILE A 42 -16.43 -1.63 6.03
CA ILE A 42 -17.87 -1.59 5.79
C ILE A 42 -18.07 -1.91 4.31
N ALA A 43 -18.36 -3.19 4.00
CA ALA A 43 -18.69 -3.61 2.66
C ALA A 43 -20.03 -2.96 2.27
N GLY A 44 -19.96 -1.82 1.58
CA GLY A 44 -21.14 -1.15 1.02
C GLY A 44 -21.37 0.30 1.45
N VAL A 45 -20.45 0.96 2.16
CA VAL A 45 -20.47 2.44 2.17
C VAL A 45 -19.75 2.89 0.91
N ASP A 46 -20.50 3.51 0.00
CA ASP A 46 -20.04 4.09 -1.25
C ASP A 46 -18.62 4.65 -1.11
N ALA A 47 -17.65 4.03 -1.79
CA ALA A 47 -16.43 4.72 -2.13
C ALA A 47 -16.77 5.57 -3.35
N PRO A 48 -17.10 6.87 -3.23
CA PRO A 48 -17.09 7.71 -4.41
C PRO A 48 -15.68 7.59 -4.99
N ILE A 49 -15.57 7.24 -6.27
CA ILE A 49 -14.32 7.10 -7.03
C ILE A 49 -13.24 6.14 -6.46
N GLY A 50 -13.53 4.83 -6.37
CA GLY A 50 -12.60 3.74 -6.72
C GLY A 50 -11.18 3.71 -6.15
N TYR A 51 -10.87 4.47 -5.09
CA TYR A 51 -9.56 4.43 -4.43
C TYR A 51 -9.53 3.20 -3.52
N GLU A 52 -9.06 2.07 -4.05
CA GLU A 52 -8.56 0.98 -3.22
C GLU A 52 -7.52 1.61 -2.26
N LEU A 53 -7.80 1.57 -0.96
CA LEU A 53 -6.86 2.03 0.05
C LEU A 53 -5.58 1.19 -0.10
N PRO A 54 -4.39 1.80 -0.26
CA PRO A 54 -3.16 1.06 -0.45
C PRO A 54 -2.95 0.06 0.68
N THR A 55 -2.74 -1.22 0.33
CA THR A 55 -2.34 -2.25 1.30
C THR A 55 -1.03 -1.82 1.93
N ALA A 56 -0.86 -2.02 3.25
CA ALA A 56 0.39 -1.71 3.93
C ALA A 56 1.59 -2.36 3.20
N GLY A 57 2.49 -1.53 2.68
CA GLY A 57 3.66 -1.96 1.88
C GLY A 57 3.52 -1.77 0.36
N GLU A 58 2.36 -1.41 -0.16
CA GLU A 58 2.19 -1.03 -1.57
C GLU A 58 2.35 0.48 -1.77
N LEU A 59 3.06 0.87 -2.83
CA LEU A 59 3.16 2.26 -3.24
C LEU A 59 1.85 2.69 -3.91
N THR A 60 1.37 3.89 -3.60
CA THR A 60 0.20 4.48 -4.27
C THR A 60 0.41 4.53 -5.79
N PRO A 61 -0.65 4.44 -6.60
CA PRO A 61 -0.53 4.48 -8.06
C PRO A 61 0.26 5.68 -8.59
N GLY A 62 0.09 6.86 -7.97
CA GLY A 62 0.87 8.05 -8.30
C GLY A 62 2.36 7.90 -8.01
N TRP A 63 2.70 7.29 -6.88
CA TRP A 63 4.10 7.06 -6.51
C TRP A 63 4.78 6.00 -7.40
N GLN A 64 4.03 5.00 -7.87
CA GLN A 64 4.52 4.04 -8.86
C GLN A 64 4.93 4.72 -10.17
N TRP A 65 4.15 5.70 -10.64
CA TRP A 65 4.49 6.49 -11.83
C TRP A 65 5.75 7.33 -11.64
N ILE A 66 5.89 7.97 -10.48
CA ILE A 66 7.09 8.75 -10.16
C ILE A 66 8.33 7.84 -10.21
N VAL A 67 8.27 6.67 -9.57
CA VAL A 67 9.40 5.71 -9.58
C VAL A 67 9.74 5.26 -11.01
N ARG A 68 8.74 4.96 -11.85
CA ARG A 68 8.95 4.61 -13.27
C ARG A 68 9.68 5.71 -14.03
N LEU A 69 9.18 6.94 -13.90
CA LEU A 69 9.75 8.11 -14.58
C LEU A 69 11.18 8.41 -14.10
N THR A 70 11.44 8.28 -12.80
CA THR A 70 12.78 8.42 -12.24
C THR A 70 13.75 7.41 -12.85
N TRP A 71 13.40 6.12 -12.90
CA TRP A 71 14.27 5.10 -13.47
C TRP A 71 14.50 5.26 -14.97
N LEU A 72 13.46 5.70 -15.70
CA LEU A 72 13.60 6.05 -17.11
C LEU A 72 14.57 7.24 -17.30
N ALA A 73 14.44 8.27 -16.48
CA ALA A 73 15.32 9.43 -16.51
C ALA A 73 16.78 9.04 -16.19
N VAL A 74 17.02 8.13 -15.23
CA VAL A 74 18.35 7.59 -14.94
C VAL A 74 18.94 6.87 -16.14
N PHE A 75 18.16 6.03 -16.82
CA PHE A 75 18.60 5.33 -18.03
C PHE A 75 18.99 6.31 -19.15
N ILE A 76 18.16 7.34 -19.38
CA ILE A 76 18.44 8.40 -20.37
C ILE A 76 19.69 9.20 -19.99
N GLY A 77 19.86 9.51 -18.70
CA GLY A 77 21.06 10.18 -18.18
C GLY A 77 22.33 9.38 -18.47
N LEU A 78 22.31 8.08 -18.20
CA LEU A 78 23.41 7.16 -18.53
C LEU A 78 23.70 7.09 -20.03
N MET A 79 22.67 7.10 -20.89
CA MET A 79 22.88 7.17 -22.35
C MET A 79 23.51 8.49 -22.78
N SER A 80 23.12 9.58 -22.12
CA SER A 80 23.71 10.90 -22.37
C SER A 80 25.19 10.92 -21.97
N VAL A 81 25.54 10.30 -20.84
CA VAL A 81 26.94 10.10 -20.40
C VAL A 81 27.71 9.26 -21.40
N TRP A 82 27.18 8.12 -21.85
CA TRP A 82 27.83 7.30 -22.87
C TRP A 82 28.16 8.15 -24.10
N LYS A 83 27.15 8.82 -24.67
CA LYS A 83 27.33 9.62 -25.88
C LYS A 83 28.37 10.73 -25.66
N ALA A 84 28.25 11.49 -24.57
CA ALA A 84 29.19 12.56 -24.25
C ALA A 84 30.63 12.05 -24.03
N SER A 85 30.80 10.94 -23.32
CA SER A 85 32.10 10.28 -23.15
C SER A 85 32.70 9.87 -24.49
N ARG A 86 31.88 9.41 -25.44
CA ARG A 86 32.32 9.10 -26.80
C ARG A 86 32.65 10.37 -27.61
N ASP A 87 31.87 11.43 -27.49
CA ASP A 87 32.15 12.63 -28.29
C ASP A 87 33.40 13.38 -27.79
N ILE A 88 33.65 13.38 -26.47
CA ILE A 88 34.71 14.18 -25.82
C ILE A 88 35.99 13.35 -25.54
N GLY A 89 35.90 12.02 -25.62
CA GLY A 89 37.06 11.17 -25.39
C GLY A 89 37.33 10.81 -23.93
N LEU A 90 36.36 11.02 -23.04
CA LEU A 90 36.53 10.80 -21.60
C LEU A 90 36.39 9.30 -21.27
N PRO A 91 37.44 8.65 -20.75
CA PRO A 91 37.37 7.26 -20.34
C PRO A 91 36.66 7.16 -18.99
N THR A 92 35.44 6.63 -18.97
CA THR A 92 34.87 6.07 -17.73
C THR A 92 35.38 4.64 -17.57
N TRP A 93 35.43 4.13 -16.34
CA TRP A 93 35.99 2.81 -16.03
C TRP A 93 35.32 1.65 -16.78
N TRP A 94 34.07 1.85 -17.22
CA TRP A 94 33.27 0.85 -17.93
C TRP A 94 33.29 1.02 -19.46
N LEU A 95 33.68 2.19 -19.97
CA LEU A 95 33.77 2.47 -21.42
C LEU A 95 35.19 2.28 -21.96
N GLY A 96 36.20 2.51 -21.12
CA GLY A 96 37.60 2.49 -21.50
C GLY A 96 38.02 3.68 -22.37
N PRO A 97 39.33 3.85 -22.62
CA PRO A 97 39.86 4.87 -23.53
C PRO A 97 39.43 4.64 -24.98
N PHE A 98 39.44 5.70 -25.79
CA PHE A 98 39.08 5.61 -27.21
C PHE A 98 39.93 4.64 -28.04
N GLY A 99 41.22 4.54 -27.69
CA GLY A 99 42.16 3.65 -28.37
C GLY A 99 42.05 2.18 -27.94
N ASP A 100 41.40 1.91 -26.81
CA ASP A 100 41.24 0.56 -26.26
C ASP A 100 39.89 0.46 -25.52
N PRO A 101 38.78 0.33 -26.26
CA PRO A 101 37.44 0.33 -25.66
C PRO A 101 37.21 -0.93 -24.83
N MET A 102 36.55 -0.78 -23.69
CA MET A 102 36.11 -1.91 -22.88
C MET A 102 35.20 -2.85 -23.71
N PRO A 103 35.25 -4.17 -23.48
CA PRO A 103 34.33 -5.09 -24.12
C PRO A 103 32.87 -4.76 -23.76
N LEU A 104 31.98 -4.90 -24.74
CA LEU A 104 30.54 -4.56 -24.67
C LEU A 104 29.84 -4.98 -23.37
N PRO A 105 30.05 -6.19 -22.82
CA PRO A 105 29.41 -6.59 -21.56
C PRO A 105 29.77 -5.71 -20.37
N VAL A 106 31.03 -5.26 -20.30
CA VAL A 106 31.50 -4.35 -19.24
C VAL A 106 30.90 -2.96 -19.46
N SER A 107 30.82 -2.51 -20.72
CA SER A 107 30.20 -1.23 -21.05
C SER A 107 28.69 -1.18 -20.80
N LEU A 108 28.01 -2.32 -20.76
CA LEU A 108 26.58 -2.39 -20.47
C LEU A 108 26.27 -2.56 -18.99
N LEU A 109 27.28 -2.84 -18.16
CA LEU A 109 27.11 -3.08 -16.73
C LEU A 109 26.32 -1.99 -15.98
N PRO A 110 26.56 -0.68 -16.17
CA PRO A 110 25.80 0.34 -15.47
C PRO A 110 24.35 0.49 -15.95
N PHE A 111 23.98 -0.10 -17.10
CA PHE A 111 22.60 -0.11 -17.59
C PHE A 111 21.76 -1.23 -16.99
N LEU A 112 22.39 -2.28 -16.46
CA LEU A 112 21.66 -3.43 -15.93
C LEU A 112 20.72 -3.04 -14.79
N VAL A 113 21.18 -2.17 -13.88
CA VAL A 113 20.42 -1.70 -12.72
C VAL A 113 19.18 -0.89 -13.13
N PRO A 114 19.31 0.22 -13.89
CA PRO A 114 18.13 0.99 -14.30
C PRO A 114 17.20 0.19 -15.22
N THR A 115 17.71 -0.66 -16.12
CA THR A 115 16.86 -1.52 -16.94
C THR A 115 16.07 -2.52 -16.09
N ALA A 116 16.73 -3.20 -15.15
CA ALA A 116 16.04 -4.10 -14.22
C ALA A 116 14.99 -3.35 -13.40
N MET A 117 15.28 -2.13 -12.95
CA MET A 117 14.33 -1.33 -12.19
C MET A 117 13.13 -0.87 -13.02
N VAL A 118 13.33 -0.43 -14.25
CA VAL A 118 12.22 -0.15 -15.18
C VAL A 118 11.37 -1.41 -15.38
N MET A 119 11.98 -2.57 -15.64
CA MET A 119 11.22 -3.83 -15.79
C MET A 119 10.43 -4.17 -14.52
N LEU A 120 11.07 -4.03 -13.35
CA LEU A 120 10.48 -4.39 -12.07
C LEU A 120 9.37 -3.43 -11.64
N THR A 121 9.39 -2.18 -12.11
CA THR A 121 8.28 -1.24 -11.87
C THR A 121 6.98 -1.60 -12.59
N PHE A 122 7.01 -2.56 -13.52
CA PHE A 122 5.78 -3.16 -14.08
C PHE A 122 5.29 -4.35 -13.26
N SER A 123 6.11 -4.87 -12.34
CA SER A 123 5.68 -5.91 -11.41
C SER A 123 4.85 -5.30 -10.28
N ARG A 124 3.69 -5.90 -9.98
CA ARG A 124 2.80 -5.49 -8.89
C ARG A 124 3.31 -6.06 -7.56
N SER A 125 4.56 -5.74 -7.22
CA SER A 125 5.26 -6.32 -6.09
C SER A 125 5.29 -5.37 -4.90
N ARG A 126 4.78 -5.85 -3.76
CA ARG A 126 4.90 -5.26 -2.42
C ARG A 126 6.35 -4.95 -1.97
N ALA A 127 7.35 -5.43 -2.69
CA ALA A 127 8.76 -5.10 -2.46
C ALA A 127 9.25 -3.84 -3.22
N MET A 128 8.36 -3.11 -3.90
CA MET A 128 8.67 -1.91 -4.70
C MET A 128 9.61 -0.89 -4.02
N PRO A 129 9.43 -0.53 -2.71
CA PRO A 129 10.31 0.44 -2.05
C PRO A 129 11.75 -0.09 -1.88
N TRP A 130 11.89 -1.38 -1.59
CA TRP A 130 13.20 -2.03 -1.40
C TRP A 130 13.98 -2.05 -2.70
N PHE A 131 13.32 -2.28 -3.82
CA PHE A 131 13.96 -2.27 -5.13
C PHE A 131 14.52 -0.89 -5.48
N GLY A 132 13.75 0.18 -5.22
CA GLY A 132 14.24 1.54 -5.41
C GLY A 132 15.51 1.84 -4.60
N LEU A 133 15.55 1.39 -3.34
CA LEU A 133 16.72 1.57 -2.48
C LEU A 133 17.94 0.80 -2.99
N VAL A 134 17.77 -0.49 -3.31
CA VAL A 134 18.85 -1.33 -3.84
C VAL A 134 19.40 -0.76 -5.15
N GLY A 135 18.51 -0.32 -6.04
CA GLY A 135 18.92 0.31 -7.29
C GLY A 135 19.70 1.60 -7.05
N ALA A 136 19.23 2.46 -6.13
CA ALA A 136 19.92 3.70 -5.80
C ALA A 136 21.33 3.45 -5.23
N CYS A 137 21.47 2.47 -4.32
CA CYS A 137 22.76 2.06 -3.78
C CYS A 137 23.70 1.54 -4.87
N ALA A 138 23.20 0.71 -5.78
CA ALA A 138 24.01 0.18 -6.88
C ALA A 138 24.49 1.30 -7.84
N MET A 139 23.61 2.25 -8.17
CA MET A 139 23.98 3.41 -8.98
C MET A 139 24.97 4.35 -8.28
N ALA A 140 24.82 4.55 -6.97
CA ALA A 140 25.81 5.29 -6.19
C ALA A 140 27.18 4.61 -6.25
N GLY A 141 27.23 3.27 -6.17
CA GLY A 141 28.46 2.50 -6.33
C GLY A 141 29.13 2.70 -7.69
N VAL A 142 28.36 2.73 -8.78
CA VAL A 142 28.87 3.03 -10.13
C VAL A 142 29.51 4.42 -10.18
N GLY A 143 28.86 5.42 -9.57
CA GLY A 143 29.40 6.79 -9.50
C GLY A 143 30.66 6.89 -8.66
N VAL A 144 30.73 6.21 -7.51
CA VAL A 144 31.93 6.16 -6.67
C VAL A 144 33.10 5.51 -7.42
N ALA A 145 32.85 4.41 -8.14
CA ALA A 145 33.87 3.76 -8.94
C ALA A 145 34.42 4.69 -10.04
N ASP A 146 33.58 5.56 -10.61
CA ASP A 146 33.97 6.55 -11.61
C ASP A 146 34.86 7.65 -11.05
N LEU A 147 34.71 8.01 -9.79
CA LEU A 147 35.54 9.00 -9.10
C LEU A 147 36.90 8.43 -8.60
N SER A 148 37.05 7.11 -8.56
CA SER A 148 38.24 6.44 -8.02
C SER A 148 39.59 6.83 -8.65
N PRO A 149 39.70 7.29 -9.91
CA PRO A 149 40.99 7.68 -10.48
C PRO A 149 41.59 8.98 -9.93
N TYR A 150 40.93 9.72 -9.04
CA TYR A 150 41.44 10.98 -8.48
C TYR A 150 41.65 10.89 -6.95
N PRO A 151 42.80 10.37 -6.47
CA PRO A 151 43.23 10.62 -5.10
C PRO A 151 43.57 12.12 -4.99
N GLY A 152 42.88 12.81 -4.08
CA GLY A 152 43.18 14.21 -3.72
C GLY A 152 44.55 14.38 -3.07
#